data_AF-A0A1M6MTP1-F1
#
_entry.id   AF-A0A1M6MTP1-F1
#
_cell.length_a   1.000
_cell.length_b   1.000
_cell.length_c   1.000
_cell.angle_alpha   90.00
_cell.angle_beta   90.00
_cell.angle_gamma   90.00
#
_symmetry.space_group_name_H-M   'P 1'
#
loop_
_entity.id
_entity.type
_entity.pdbx_description
1 polymer ?
#
loop_
_entity_poly.entity_id
_entity_poly.type
_entity_poly.pdbx_seq_one_letter_code
_entity_poly.pdbx_strand_id
1 'polypeptide(L)'
;MPNLLVDISDVYEQKQKAIASFSSQFDLNNYFQSTILNHKFLKHMKNRDRYYGSLISTDYAEGLIFEGKLYCNNLFQIITFNN
;
A
#
# COMPACT_ATOMS: atom_id res chain seq x y z
N MET A 1 -12.65 -2.37 -6.53
CA MET A 1 -11.30 -2.05 -7.03
C MET A 1 -10.97 -0.61 -6.65
N PRO A 2 -9.70 -0.27 -6.36
CA PRO A 2 -9.32 1.10 -6.05
C PRO A 2 -9.57 2.02 -7.25
N ASN A 3 -9.83 3.29 -6.99
CA ASN A 3 -10.09 4.29 -8.03
C ASN A 3 -8.79 4.86 -8.62
N LEU A 4 -7.71 4.86 -7.84
CA LEU A 4 -6.37 5.30 -8.21
C LEU A 4 -5.33 4.35 -7.61
N LEU A 5 -4.31 4.01 -8.38
CA LEU A 5 -3.13 3.28 -7.93
C LEU A 5 -1.91 4.20 -7.98
N VAL A 6 -1.12 4.21 -6.91
CA VAL A 6 0.11 4.99 -6.80
C VAL A 6 1.27 4.03 -6.67
N ASP A 7 2.26 4.12 -7.56
CA ASP A 7 3.51 3.38 -7.41
C ASP A 7 4.24 3.83 -6.14
N ILE A 8 4.55 2.86 -5.28
CA ILE A 8 5.27 3.09 -4.04
C ILE A 8 6.55 2.24 -3.96
N SER A 9 7.01 1.68 -5.09
CA SER A 9 8.14 0.76 -5.13
C SER A 9 9.40 1.36 -4.51
N ASP A 10 9.72 2.62 -4.85
CA ASP A 10 10.89 3.35 -4.35
C ASP A 10 10.85 3.68 -2.85
N VAL A 11 9.65 3.72 -2.27
CA VAL A 11 9.42 4.09 -0.86
C VAL A 11 8.88 2.93 -0.03
N TYR A 12 8.76 1.73 -0.61
CA TYR A 12 8.13 0.60 0.06
C TYR A 12 8.88 0.18 1.33
N GLU A 13 10.20 0.26 1.32
CA GLU A 13 11.01 -0.03 2.51
C GLU A 13 10.73 0.97 3.65
N GLN A 14 10.49 2.24 3.32
CA GLN A 14 10.14 3.27 4.29
C GLN A 14 8.78 2.98 4.93
N LYS A 15 7.80 2.54 4.12
CA LYS A 15 6.51 2.03 4.61
C LYS A 15 6.68 0.88 5.58
N GLN A 16 7.51 -0.13 5.23
CA GLN A 16 7.75 -1.28 6.12
C GLN A 16 8.35 -0.83 7.46
N LYS A 17 9.34 0.07 7.44
CA LYS A 17 9.97 0.62 8.65
C LYS A 17 8.98 1.42 9.50
N ALA A 18 8.16 2.26 8.89
CA ALA A 18 7.15 3.04 9.58
C ALA A 18 6.14 2.14 10.30
N ILE A 19 5.68 1.07 9.65
CA ILE A 19 4.74 0.11 10.26
C ILE A 19 5.40 -0.69 11.38
N ALA A 20 6.63 -1.15 11.17
CA ALA A 20 7.39 -1.89 12.18
C ALA A 20 7.66 -1.08 13.46
N SER A 21 7.60 0.26 13.39
CA SER A 21 7.74 1.12 14.58
C SER A 21 6.60 0.96 15.60
N PHE A 22 5.44 0.42 15.17
CA PHE A 22 4.30 0.12 16.04
C PHE A 22 4.36 -1.32 16.59
N SER A 23 5.50 -1.69 17.19
CA SER A 23 5.78 -3.04 17.69
C SER A 23 4.65 -3.64 18.54
N SER A 24 4.04 -2.85 19.43
CA SER A 24 2.91 -3.28 20.26
C SER A 24 1.68 -3.79 19.48
N GLN A 25 1.53 -3.41 18.21
CA GLN A 25 0.39 -3.77 17.36
C GLN A 25 0.70 -4.91 16.39
N PHE A 26 1.96 -5.03 15.96
CA PHE A 26 2.34 -5.92 14.86
C PHE A 26 3.31 -7.04 15.26
N ASP A 27 3.98 -6.95 16.42
CA ASP A 27 4.85 -8.02 16.90
C ASP A 27 4.04 -9.13 17.57
N LEU A 28 4.26 -10.35 17.09
CA LEU A 28 3.91 -11.57 17.81
C LEU A 28 5.04 -11.89 18.79
N ASN A 29 5.00 -11.28 19.98
CA ASN A 29 5.79 -11.75 21.11
C ASN A 29 4.89 -12.52 22.08
N ASN A 30 5.47 -13.47 22.83
CA ASN A 30 4.76 -14.32 23.80
C ASN A 30 4.02 -13.55 24.91
N TYR A 31 4.23 -12.23 25.00
CA TYR A 31 3.60 -11.32 25.95
C TYR A 31 2.34 -10.63 25.40
N PHE A 32 2.05 -10.75 24.09
CA PHE A 32 0.91 -10.10 23.46
C PHE A 32 -0.19 -11.11 23.10
N GLN A 33 -1.44 -10.72 23.33
CA GLN A 33 -2.59 -11.51 22.88
C GLN A 33 -2.64 -11.52 21.35
N SER A 34 -2.96 -12.67 20.76
CA SER A 34 -3.12 -12.78 19.30
C SER A 34 -4.27 -11.89 18.82
N THR A 35 -4.00 -11.08 17.79
CA THR A 35 -4.95 -10.20 17.13
C THR A 35 -4.84 -10.36 15.62
N ILE A 36 -5.82 -9.84 14.88
CA ILE A 36 -5.77 -9.81 13.41
C ILE A 36 -4.52 -9.05 12.92
N LEU A 37 -4.11 -8.02 13.66
CA LEU A 37 -2.98 -7.14 13.33
C LEU A 37 -1.63 -7.86 13.48
N ASN A 38 -1.39 -8.56 14.59
CA ASN A 38 -0.11 -9.21 14.82
C ASN A 38 0.04 -10.56 14.08
N HIS A 39 -1.05 -11.19 13.64
CA HIS A 39 -0.96 -12.54 13.05
C HIS A 39 -0.72 -12.58 11.53
N LYS A 40 -1.46 -11.81 10.74
CA LYS A 40 -1.39 -11.91 9.26
C LYS A 40 -1.42 -10.58 8.52
N PHE A 41 -1.63 -9.48 9.24
CA PHE A 41 -1.85 -8.18 8.61
C PHE A 41 -0.71 -7.76 7.68
N LEU A 42 0.55 -7.85 8.12
CA LEU A 42 1.72 -7.47 7.30
C LEU A 42 1.82 -8.29 6.01
N LYS A 43 1.55 -9.59 6.11
CA LYS A 43 1.52 -10.48 4.93
C LYS A 43 0.39 -10.10 3.97
N HIS A 44 -0.82 -9.87 4.49
CA HIS A 44 -1.97 -9.47 3.68
C HIS A 44 -1.75 -8.10 3.01
N MET A 45 -1.18 -7.14 3.74
CA MET A 45 -0.82 -5.84 3.20
C MET A 45 0.21 -5.98 2.07
N LYS A 46 1.32 -6.70 2.29
CA LYS A 46 2.32 -6.96 1.25
C LYS A 46 1.71 -7.59 0.01
N ASN A 47 0.86 -8.60 0.19
CA ASN A 47 0.20 -9.26 -0.94
C ASN A 47 -0.72 -8.31 -1.70
N ARG A 48 -1.47 -7.45 -1.01
CA ARG A 48 -2.32 -6.43 -1.63
C ARG A 48 -1.49 -5.43 -2.42
N ASP A 49 -0.41 -4.93 -1.84
CA ASP A 49 0.43 -3.92 -2.47
C ASP A 49 1.15 -4.51 -3.71
N ARG A 50 1.61 -5.77 -3.65
CA ARG A 50 2.14 -6.53 -4.81
C ARG A 50 1.08 -6.71 -5.90
N TYR A 51 -0.13 -7.10 -5.49
CA TYR A 51 -1.24 -7.29 -6.42
C TYR A 51 -1.54 -5.97 -7.15
N TYR A 52 -1.64 -4.86 -6.43
CA TYR A 52 -1.86 -3.56 -7.05
C TYR A 52 -0.70 -3.09 -7.93
N GLY A 53 0.56 -3.30 -7.53
CA GLY A 53 1.72 -3.00 -8.38
C GLY A 53 1.65 -3.76 -9.71
N SER A 54 1.26 -5.04 -9.66
CA SER A 54 1.11 -5.86 -10.87
C SER A 54 0.08 -5.32 -11.87
N LEU A 55 -0.91 -4.54 -11.42
CA LEU A 55 -1.93 -3.95 -12.29
C LEU A 55 -1.41 -2.73 -13.08
N ILE A 56 -0.29 -2.14 -12.65
CA ILE A 56 0.35 -0.98 -13.30
C ILE A 56 1.82 -1.23 -13.67
N SER A 57 2.23 -2.50 -13.72
CA SER A 57 3.59 -2.95 -14.05
C SER A 57 4.69 -2.42 -13.12
N THR A 58 4.39 -2.29 -11.82
CA THR A 58 5.37 -1.90 -10.78
C THR A 58 5.46 -2.97 -9.70
N ASP A 59 6.46 -2.86 -8.81
CA ASP A 59 6.64 -3.86 -7.77
C ASP A 59 5.60 -3.75 -6.66
N TYR A 60 5.24 -2.53 -6.27
CA TYR A 60 4.26 -2.26 -5.22
C TYR A 60 3.43 -1.03 -5.57
N ALA A 61 2.12 -1.07 -5.30
CA ALA A 61 1.26 0.09 -5.40
C ALA A 61 0.26 0.18 -4.24
N GLU A 62 -0.11 1.41 -3.88
CA GLU A 62 -1.21 1.68 -2.96
C GLU A 62 -2.47 2.12 -3.71
N GLY A 63 -3.61 1.61 -3.25
CA GLY A 63 -4.91 1.93 -3.82
C GLY A 63 -5.65 2.99 -3.00
N LEU A 64 -6.08 4.06 -3.66
CA LEU A 64 -6.91 5.11 -3.10
C LEU A 64 -8.35 4.97 -3.59
N ILE A 65 -9.31 5.16 -2.68
CA ILE A 65 -10.75 5.10 -2.94
C ILE A 65 -11.34 6.47 -2.66
N PHE A 66 -12.23 6.94 -3.53
CA PHE A 66 -12.94 8.20 -3.33
C PHE A 66 -14.40 8.09 -3.78
N GLU A 67 -15.28 8.78 -3.06
CA GLU A 67 -16.67 8.98 -3.44
C GLU A 67 -16.83 10.37 -4.08
N GLY A 68 -17.57 10.43 -5.19
CA GLY A 68 -17.78 11.69 -5.92
C GLY A 68 -16.73 11.94 -7.00
N LYS A 69 -16.40 13.22 -7.24
CA LYS A 69 -15.56 13.64 -8.36
C LYS A 69 -14.13 13.94 -7.92
N LEU A 70 -13.16 13.40 -8.66
CA LEU A 70 -11.76 13.81 -8.58
C LEU A 70 -11.52 14.94 -9.59
N TYR A 71 -10.96 16.06 -9.16
CA TYR A 71 -10.60 17.19 -10.03
C TYR A 71 -9.20 17.69 -9.68
N CYS A 72 -8.37 17.96 -10.69
CA CYS A 72 -7.02 18.48 -10.49
C CYS A 72 -6.58 19.36 -11.67
N ASN A 73 -5.63 20.25 -11.40
CA ASN A 73 -4.92 21.04 -12.43
C ASN A 73 -3.47 20.58 -12.65
N ASN A 74 -2.91 19.75 -11.76
CA ASN A 74 -1.61 19.08 -11.92
C ASN A 74 -1.48 17.91 -10.92
N LEU A 75 -1.02 16.71 -11.34
CA LEU A 75 -1.00 15.50 -10.49
C LEU A 75 0.23 14.56 -10.63
N PHE A 76 1.29 14.73 -11.44
CA PHE A 76 2.06 15.91 -11.84
C PHE A 76 2.41 15.88 -13.36
N GLN A 77 1.48 16.30 -14.24
CA GLN A 77 1.47 16.26 -15.72
C GLN A 77 1.77 14.88 -16.35
N ILE A 78 0.79 13.99 -16.28
CA ILE A 78 0.84 12.65 -16.87
C ILE A 78 0.39 12.69 -18.34
N ILE A 79 1.25 12.22 -19.26
CA ILE A 79 0.93 11.82 -20.65
C ILE A 79 1.00 10.29 -20.69
N THR A 80 -0.10 9.63 -21.03
CA THR A 80 -0.12 8.18 -21.27
C THR A 80 0.32 7.90 -22.71
N PHE A 81 1.47 7.26 -22.90
CA PHE A 81 1.83 6.63 -24.17
C PHE A 81 1.03 5.34 -24.32
N ASN A 82 0.20 5.26 -25.35
CA ASN A 82 -0.34 4.00 -25.84
C ASN A 82 0.17 3.80 -27.27
N ASN A 83 0.90 2.70 -27.48
CA ASN A 83 0.99 2.06 -28.80
C ASN A 83 -0.34 1.35 -29.11
#